data_AF-A0A3M0GYZ0-F1
#
_entry.id   AF-A0A3M0GYZ0-F1
#
_cell.length_a   1.000
_cell.length_b   1.000
_cell.length_c   1.000
_cell.angle_alpha   90.00
_cell.angle_beta   90.00
_cell.angle_gamma   90.00
#
_symmetry.space_group_name_H-M   'P 1'
#
loop_
_entity.id
_entity.type
_entity.pdbx_description
1 polymer ?
#
loop_
_entity_poly.entity_id
_entity_poly.type
_entity_poly.pdbx_seq_one_letter_code
_entity_poly.pdbx_strand_id
1 'polypeptide(L)'
;MFSKVSMKISLIFISLGATLSWAQAASAETSRVLPTGSAVIEENYTSLSMFFSDDELSALDEISTTIEIEQLVAVIEDPEVVGRDEIATRAVATRQNGCSFTPDRWGSANFKPICDRHDICYGPSSRTNRIDCDKRFRAGLIAECVRGYGSGVRSGACKGVAEAYYRGVRTAGSRFYKGRGLNN
;
A
#
# COMPACT_ATOMS: atom_id res chain seq x y z
N MET A 1 45.97 -62.52 47.03
CA MET A 1 45.98 -63.91 46.53
C MET A 1 44.73 -64.58 47.07
N PHE A 2 43.91 -65.20 46.20
CA PHE A 2 42.56 -65.75 46.47
C PHE A 2 41.48 -64.69 46.77
N SER A 3 40.24 -64.77 46.32
CA SER A 3 39.54 -65.65 45.39
C SER A 3 38.16 -65.02 45.15
N LYS A 4 37.63 -65.16 43.93
CA LYS A 4 36.33 -65.76 43.57
C LYS A 4 35.09 -65.46 44.47
N VAL A 5 33.85 -65.27 44.00
CA VAL A 5 33.12 -65.54 42.74
C VAL A 5 31.62 -65.39 43.09
N SER A 6 30.79 -65.17 42.07
CA SER A 6 29.35 -65.56 41.97
C SER A 6 28.28 -64.81 42.78
N MET A 7 27.00 -64.80 42.38
CA MET A 7 26.31 -64.99 41.09
C MET A 7 24.80 -64.87 41.38
N LYS A 8 24.11 -64.04 40.58
CA LYS A 8 22.67 -64.07 40.15
C LYS A 8 21.53 -64.00 41.19
N ILE A 9 20.49 -63.23 40.80
CA ILE A 9 19.07 -63.60 40.52
C ILE A 9 18.23 -62.30 40.55
N SER A 10 17.77 -61.76 39.40
CA SER A 10 16.37 -61.79 38.87
C SER A 10 15.28 -61.53 39.92
N LEU A 11 14.26 -60.69 39.78
CA LEU A 11 13.57 -59.95 38.70
C LEU A 11 12.57 -59.02 39.43
N ILE A 12 12.03 -58.00 38.74
CA ILE A 12 10.59 -57.63 38.66
C ILE A 12 10.46 -56.13 38.36
N PHE A 13 9.76 -55.88 37.26
CA PHE A 13 9.38 -54.58 36.71
C PHE A 13 8.27 -53.92 37.54
N ILE A 14 8.43 -52.63 37.86
CA ILE A 14 7.29 -51.71 38.00
C ILE A 14 7.63 -50.45 37.21
N SER A 15 6.88 -50.25 36.13
CA SER A 15 6.96 -49.10 35.23
C SER A 15 6.61 -47.79 35.96
N LEU A 16 7.59 -46.93 36.19
CA LEU A 16 7.34 -45.52 36.48
C LEU A 16 7.01 -44.80 35.16
N GLY A 17 5.72 -44.75 34.82
CA GLY A 17 5.19 -43.81 33.85
C GLY A 17 4.98 -42.45 34.51
N ALA A 18 6.06 -41.69 34.74
CA ALA A 18 5.95 -40.27 35.06
C ALA A 18 5.87 -39.50 33.73
N THR A 19 4.64 -39.23 33.28
CA THR A 19 4.42 -38.30 32.17
C THR A 19 4.82 -36.91 32.64
N LEU A 20 6.01 -36.46 32.22
CA LEU A 20 6.36 -35.05 32.23
C LEU A 20 5.28 -34.32 31.43
N SER A 21 4.40 -33.61 32.11
CA SER A 21 3.50 -32.65 31.49
C SER A 21 4.35 -31.44 31.11
N TRP A 22 4.86 -31.43 29.89
CA TRP A 22 5.40 -30.22 29.29
C TRP A 22 4.19 -29.32 29.10
N ALA A 23 3.98 -28.38 30.02
CA ALA A 23 3.09 -27.27 29.76
C ALA A 23 3.72 -26.51 28.58
N GLN A 24 3.17 -26.74 27.39
CA GLN A 24 3.41 -25.88 26.24
C GLN A 24 2.98 -24.49 26.70
N ALA A 25 3.94 -23.59 26.93
CA ALA A 25 3.63 -22.17 26.93
C ALA A 25 3.03 -21.90 25.56
N ALA A 26 1.72 -21.71 25.52
CA ALA A 26 1.06 -21.19 24.34
C ALA A 26 1.73 -19.85 24.06
N SER A 27 2.56 -19.79 23.03
CA SER A 27 2.93 -18.52 22.43
C SER A 27 1.62 -17.83 22.10
N ALA A 28 1.31 -16.77 22.83
CA ALA A 28 0.33 -15.81 22.39
C ALA A 28 0.86 -15.31 21.05
N GLU A 29 0.33 -15.87 19.97
CA GLU A 29 0.36 -15.22 18.67
C GLU A 29 -0.27 -13.85 18.95
N THR A 30 0.57 -12.83 19.09
CA THR A 30 0.11 -11.44 19.17
C THR A 30 -0.68 -11.25 17.90
N SER A 31 -2.01 -11.37 18.02
CA SER A 31 -2.95 -10.96 16.99
C SER A 31 -2.59 -9.51 16.72
N ARG A 32 -1.90 -9.26 15.62
CA ARG A 32 -1.49 -7.91 15.24
C ARG A 32 -2.79 -7.15 15.05
N VAL A 33 -3.15 -6.34 16.04
CA VAL A 33 -4.18 -5.33 15.88
C VAL A 33 -3.72 -4.51 14.69
N LEU A 34 -4.46 -4.58 13.58
CA LEU A 34 -4.19 -3.73 12.43
C LEU A 34 -4.20 -2.29 12.94
N PRO A 35 -3.17 -1.49 12.65
CA PRO A 35 -3.17 -0.09 13.06
C PRO A 35 -4.43 0.59 12.52
N THR A 36 -5.05 1.42 13.35
CA THR A 36 -6.05 2.37 12.86
C THR A 36 -5.38 3.30 11.85
N GLY A 37 -6.15 3.89 10.93
CA GLY A 37 -5.59 4.88 9.99
C GLY A 37 -4.82 6.00 10.71
N SER A 38 -5.30 6.40 11.90
CA SER A 38 -4.65 7.37 12.79
C SER A 38 -3.23 6.97 13.19
N ALA A 39 -2.95 5.69 13.45
CA ALA A 39 -1.61 5.22 13.81
C ALA A 39 -0.66 5.29 12.62
N VAL A 40 -1.13 4.92 11.42
CA VAL A 40 -0.33 5.06 10.18
C VAL A 40 -0.05 6.54 9.90
N ILE A 41 -1.02 7.43 10.13
CA ILE A 41 -0.83 8.86 9.96
C ILE A 41 0.21 9.41 10.95
N GLU A 42 0.15 9.01 12.22
CA GLU A 42 1.12 9.45 13.24
C GLU A 42 2.55 9.02 12.89
N GLU A 43 2.73 7.75 12.49
CA GLU A 43 4.03 7.21 12.11
C GLU A 43 4.62 7.91 10.87
N ASN A 44 3.76 8.35 9.93
CA ASN A 44 4.15 8.91 8.64
C ASN A 44 3.88 10.43 8.54
N TYR A 45 3.67 11.11 9.67
CA TYR A 45 3.23 12.51 9.73
C TYR A 45 4.16 13.45 8.96
N THR A 46 5.48 13.26 9.04
CA THR A 46 6.46 14.13 8.35
C THR A 46 6.27 14.07 6.83
N SER A 47 6.04 12.88 6.27
CA SER A 47 5.82 12.68 4.84
C SER A 47 4.45 13.22 4.42
N LEU A 48 3.41 12.95 5.22
CA LEU A 48 2.03 13.34 4.92
C LEU A 48 1.80 14.85 5.08
N SER A 49 2.40 15.51 6.08
CA SER A 49 2.25 16.96 6.32
C SER A 49 2.79 17.85 5.18
N MET A 50 3.54 17.27 4.22
CA MET A 50 3.89 17.96 2.98
C MET A 50 2.72 18.12 2.00
N PHE A 51 1.64 17.36 2.19
CA PHE A 51 0.45 17.31 1.32
C PHE A 51 -0.84 17.70 2.03
N PHE A 52 -0.88 17.57 3.35
CA PHE A 52 -2.08 17.75 4.17
C PHE A 52 -1.80 18.68 5.34
N SER A 53 -2.75 19.56 5.66
CA SER A 53 -2.83 20.21 6.98
C SER A 53 -3.32 19.23 8.06
N ASP A 54 -3.19 19.58 9.34
CA ASP A 54 -3.65 18.73 10.46
C ASP A 54 -5.15 18.40 10.39
N ASP A 55 -5.97 19.38 10.01
CA ASP A 55 -7.40 19.18 9.78
C ASP A 55 -7.65 18.21 8.61
N GLU A 56 -6.86 18.34 7.54
CA GLU A 56 -6.94 17.44 6.38
C GLU A 56 -6.42 16.04 6.69
N LEU A 57 -5.44 15.87 7.57
CA LEU A 57 -4.99 14.55 8.06
C LEU A 57 -6.09 13.87 8.87
N SER A 58 -6.78 14.63 9.73
CA SER A 58 -7.93 14.11 10.47
C SER A 58 -9.06 13.68 9.52
N ALA A 59 -9.34 14.49 8.50
CA ALA A 59 -10.30 14.13 7.46
C ALA A 59 -9.84 12.97 6.58
N LEU A 60 -8.53 12.83 6.35
CA LEU A 60 -7.93 11.71 5.60
C LEU A 60 -8.18 10.40 6.33
N ASP A 61 -7.98 10.35 7.65
CA ASP A 61 -8.29 9.19 8.50
C ASP A 61 -9.77 8.81 8.41
N GLU A 62 -10.67 9.80 8.38
CA GLU A 62 -12.10 9.57 8.33
C GLU A 62 -12.58 9.00 6.97
N ILE A 63 -12.02 9.48 5.86
CA ILE A 63 -12.49 9.14 4.51
C ILE A 63 -11.74 7.96 3.87
N SER A 64 -10.71 7.44 4.54
CA SER A 64 -9.81 6.43 3.99
C SER A 64 -9.69 5.24 4.93
N THR A 65 -9.44 4.07 4.37
CA THR A 65 -9.05 2.88 5.11
C THR A 65 -7.55 2.90 5.42
N THR A 66 -7.12 2.12 6.41
CA THR A 66 -5.69 1.94 6.72
C THR A 66 -4.87 1.55 5.48
N ILE A 67 -5.38 0.62 4.66
CA ILE A 67 -4.70 0.13 3.45
C ILE A 67 -4.53 1.26 2.43
N GLU A 68 -5.55 2.10 2.26
CA GLU A 68 -5.46 3.24 1.34
C GLU A 68 -4.39 4.23 1.82
N ILE A 69 -4.34 4.53 3.13
CA ILE A 69 -3.31 5.40 3.72
C ILE A 69 -1.91 4.80 3.54
N GLU A 70 -1.73 3.50 3.78
CA GLU A 70 -0.45 2.81 3.53
C GLU A 70 0.00 2.91 2.07
N GLN A 71 -0.93 2.73 1.12
CA GLN A 71 -0.64 2.89 -0.31
C GLN A 71 -0.28 4.33 -0.68
N LEU A 72 -0.94 5.31 -0.08
CA LEU A 72 -0.63 6.73 -0.26
C LEU A 72 0.75 7.09 0.29
N VAL A 73 1.09 6.62 1.49
CA VAL A 73 2.41 6.78 2.08
C VAL A 73 3.47 6.17 1.17
N ALA A 74 3.26 4.95 0.68
CA ALA A 74 4.20 4.29 -0.23
C ALA A 74 4.47 5.12 -1.51
N VAL A 75 3.44 5.74 -2.09
CA VAL A 75 3.60 6.64 -3.26
C VAL A 75 4.34 7.92 -2.91
N ILE A 76 4.14 8.46 -1.71
CA ILE A 76 4.80 9.69 -1.26
C ILE A 76 6.29 9.45 -1.01
N GLU A 77 6.62 8.35 -0.33
CA GLU A 77 7.98 8.09 0.15
C GLU A 77 8.87 7.44 -0.91
N ASP A 78 8.33 6.51 -1.69
CA ASP A 78 9.08 5.82 -2.75
C ASP A 78 8.23 5.64 -4.02
N PRO A 79 7.97 6.73 -4.76
CA PRO A 79 7.22 6.66 -6.02
C PRO A 79 7.93 5.81 -7.08
N GLU A 80 9.22 5.48 -6.93
CA GLU A 80 9.95 4.70 -7.91
C GLU A 80 9.80 3.18 -7.73
N VAL A 81 9.63 2.70 -6.48
CA VAL A 81 9.30 1.30 -6.14
C VAL A 81 7.96 0.88 -6.70
N VAL A 82 7.04 1.82 -6.79
CA VAL A 82 5.68 1.63 -7.30
C VAL A 82 5.67 1.07 -8.74
N GLY A 83 6.79 1.06 -9.47
CA GLY A 83 6.93 0.40 -10.78
C GLY A 83 7.85 -0.81 -10.84
N ARG A 84 8.22 -1.44 -9.71
CA ARG A 84 9.18 -2.58 -9.65
C ARG A 84 8.53 -3.96 -9.54
N ASP A 85 7.32 -4.08 -8.98
CA ASP A 85 6.60 -5.36 -8.91
C ASP A 85 5.63 -5.54 -10.08
N GLU A 86 6.21 -5.85 -11.24
CA GLU A 86 5.46 -6.38 -12.40
C GLU A 86 5.23 -7.90 -12.20
N ILE A 87 4.54 -8.33 -11.14
CA ILE A 87 4.11 -9.73 -11.01
C ILE A 87 2.64 -9.79 -10.57
N ALA A 88 1.85 -10.41 -11.45
CA ALA A 88 0.44 -10.78 -11.31
C ALA A 88 -0.60 -9.68 -11.59
N THR A 89 -0.69 -9.24 -12.85
CA THR A 89 -1.89 -9.51 -13.66
C THR A 89 -1.51 -9.54 -15.15
N ARG A 90 -1.26 -10.74 -15.67
CA ARG A 90 -1.39 -10.98 -17.12
C ARG A 90 -2.88 -10.95 -17.44
N ALA A 91 -3.38 -9.82 -17.90
CA ALA A 91 -4.63 -9.76 -18.66
C ALA A 91 -4.60 -8.55 -19.59
N VAL A 92 -4.16 -8.82 -20.82
CA VAL A 92 -4.40 -8.00 -22.01
C VAL A 92 -3.65 -6.67 -22.02
N ALA A 93 -3.04 -6.35 -23.16
CA ALA A 93 -2.69 -5.00 -23.55
C ALA A 93 -3.97 -4.14 -23.70
N THR A 94 -4.71 -3.92 -22.62
CA THR A 94 -5.66 -2.83 -22.55
C THR A 94 -4.83 -1.56 -22.51
N ARG A 95 -5.19 -0.57 -23.32
CA ARG A 95 -4.53 0.75 -23.32
C ARG A 95 -4.68 1.49 -21.98
N GLN A 96 -5.45 0.94 -21.03
CA GLN A 96 -5.89 1.54 -19.78
C GLN A 96 -5.80 0.47 -18.67
N ASN A 97 -5.12 0.77 -17.57
CA ASN A 97 -4.94 -0.11 -16.42
C ASN A 97 -5.42 0.55 -15.10
N GLY A 98 -6.20 1.62 -15.20
CA GLY A 98 -6.71 2.34 -14.03
C GLY A 98 -5.57 3.05 -13.29
N CYS A 99 -5.73 3.27 -12.00
CA CYS A 99 -4.73 4.00 -11.21
C CYS A 99 -3.49 3.17 -10.84
N SER A 100 -3.24 2.05 -11.55
CA SER A 100 -2.11 1.10 -11.56
C SER A 100 -1.63 0.56 -10.20
N PHE A 101 -1.30 1.45 -9.28
CA PHE A 101 -0.70 1.17 -7.98
C PHE A 101 -1.32 1.97 -6.84
N THR A 102 -2.38 2.67 -7.16
CA THR A 102 -3.17 3.45 -6.22
C THR A 102 -4.64 3.12 -6.41
N PRO A 103 -5.48 3.34 -5.40
CA PRO A 103 -6.91 3.11 -5.50
C PRO A 103 -7.57 3.82 -6.70
N ASP A 104 -8.43 3.09 -7.41
CA ASP A 104 -9.29 3.63 -8.48
C ASP A 104 -10.36 4.61 -7.97
N ARG A 105 -10.58 4.65 -6.64
CA ARG A 105 -11.48 5.55 -5.94
C ARG A 105 -10.83 5.99 -4.64
N TRP A 106 -11.19 7.16 -4.15
CA TRP A 106 -10.79 7.62 -2.82
C TRP A 106 -12.02 8.09 -2.04
N GLY A 107 -12.54 7.18 -1.21
CA GLY A 107 -13.88 7.29 -0.64
C GLY A 107 -14.93 7.61 -1.71
N SER A 108 -15.54 8.81 -1.66
CA SER A 108 -16.57 9.24 -2.62
C SER A 108 -16.04 9.75 -3.97
N ALA A 109 -14.73 9.97 -4.12
CA ALA A 109 -14.14 10.43 -5.38
C ALA A 109 -13.83 9.25 -6.32
N ASN A 110 -14.19 9.35 -7.60
CA ASN A 110 -13.99 8.29 -8.60
C ASN A 110 -12.81 8.62 -9.52
N PHE A 111 -11.61 8.16 -9.19
CA PHE A 111 -10.37 8.50 -9.92
C PHE A 111 -10.15 7.67 -11.19
N LYS A 112 -10.72 6.47 -11.28
CA LYS A 112 -10.52 5.55 -12.39
C LYS A 112 -10.68 6.19 -13.77
N PRO A 113 -11.74 6.95 -14.08
CA PRO A 113 -11.91 7.54 -15.41
C PRO A 113 -10.82 8.56 -15.77
N ILE A 114 -10.20 9.17 -14.77
CA ILE A 114 -9.10 10.11 -14.93
C ILE A 114 -7.79 9.35 -15.18
N CYS A 115 -7.54 8.28 -14.42
CA CYS A 115 -6.41 7.38 -14.64
C CYS A 115 -6.46 6.75 -16.04
N ASP A 116 -7.62 6.21 -16.46
CA ASP A 116 -7.80 5.66 -17.81
C ASP A 116 -7.52 6.70 -18.91
N ARG A 117 -7.82 7.98 -18.67
CA ARG A 117 -7.52 9.07 -19.61
C ARG A 117 -6.03 9.40 -19.65
N HIS A 118 -5.34 9.29 -18.52
CA HIS A 118 -3.89 9.47 -18.42
C HIS A 118 -3.16 8.36 -19.20
N ASP A 119 -3.59 7.11 -19.06
CA ASP A 119 -3.02 5.98 -19.82
C ASP A 119 -3.15 6.16 -21.33
N ILE A 120 -4.33 6.61 -21.80
CA ILE A 120 -4.53 6.96 -23.22
C ILE A 120 -3.56 8.06 -23.65
N CYS A 121 -3.33 9.06 -22.81
CA CYS A 121 -2.42 10.18 -23.09
C CYS A 121 -0.95 9.74 -23.13
N TYR A 122 -0.58 8.76 -22.31
CA TYR A 122 0.74 8.12 -22.32
C TYR A 122 0.93 7.14 -23.48
N GLY A 123 -0.15 6.72 -24.14
CA GLY A 123 -0.11 5.75 -25.22
C GLY A 123 0.59 6.24 -26.51
N PRO A 124 1.04 5.31 -27.37
CA PRO A 124 1.89 5.59 -28.53
C PRO A 124 1.22 6.43 -29.63
N SER A 125 -0.11 6.54 -29.64
CA SER A 125 -0.84 7.40 -30.56
C SER A 125 -0.82 8.88 -30.16
N SER A 126 -0.53 9.20 -28.90
CA SER A 126 -0.53 10.57 -28.39
C SER A 126 0.63 11.39 -28.97
N ARG A 127 0.37 12.69 -29.22
CA ARG A 127 1.39 13.71 -29.53
C ARG A 127 1.53 14.73 -28.40
N THR A 128 0.85 14.50 -27.27
CA THR A 128 0.86 15.39 -26.11
C THR A 128 2.14 15.17 -25.31
N ASN A 129 2.83 16.24 -24.91
CA ASN A 129 3.99 16.13 -24.01
C ASN A 129 3.58 15.48 -22.68
N ARG A 130 4.47 14.70 -22.07
CA ARG A 130 4.19 14.01 -20.80
C ARG A 130 3.69 14.96 -19.72
N ILE A 131 4.34 16.12 -19.57
CA ILE A 131 3.92 17.13 -18.58
C ILE A 131 2.47 17.58 -18.75
N ASP A 132 1.97 17.67 -19.99
CA ASP A 132 0.60 18.10 -20.26
C ASP A 132 -0.40 16.97 -19.98
N CYS A 133 0.00 15.71 -20.19
CA CYS A 133 -0.76 14.55 -19.72
C CYS A 133 -0.89 14.58 -18.19
N ASP A 134 0.24 14.77 -17.48
CA ASP A 134 0.28 14.74 -16.02
C ASP A 134 -0.51 15.92 -15.40
N LYS A 135 -0.44 17.12 -15.98
CA LYS A 135 -1.23 18.27 -15.53
C LYS A 135 -2.73 18.06 -15.69
N ARG A 136 -3.16 17.46 -16.81
CA ARG A 136 -4.57 17.11 -17.04
C ARG A 136 -5.04 16.02 -16.09
N PHE A 137 -4.17 15.06 -15.79
CA PHE A 137 -4.41 14.02 -14.78
C PHE A 137 -4.67 14.66 -13.40
N ARG A 138 -3.75 15.49 -12.91
CA ARG A 138 -3.91 16.24 -11.65
C ARG A 138 -5.23 17.02 -11.60
N ALA A 139 -5.51 17.82 -12.63
CA ALA A 139 -6.74 18.61 -12.69
C ALA A 139 -8.00 17.75 -12.68
N GLY A 140 -7.97 16.61 -13.37
CA GLY A 140 -9.06 15.63 -13.37
C GLY A 140 -9.32 15.04 -11.99
N LEU A 141 -8.27 14.60 -11.28
CA LEU A 141 -8.39 14.05 -9.93
C LEU A 141 -8.97 15.07 -8.95
N ILE A 142 -8.47 16.32 -9.00
CA ILE A 142 -9.00 17.43 -8.19
C ILE A 142 -10.49 17.65 -8.47
N ALA A 143 -10.93 17.55 -9.73
CA ALA A 143 -12.33 17.70 -10.08
C ALA A 143 -13.20 16.54 -9.56
N GLU A 144 -12.67 15.32 -9.49
CA GLU A 144 -13.35 14.18 -8.83
C GLU A 144 -13.49 14.40 -7.33
N CYS A 145 -12.48 14.98 -6.68
CA CYS A 145 -12.56 15.35 -5.27
C CYS A 145 -13.66 16.37 -4.99
N VAL A 146 -13.74 17.42 -5.82
CA VAL A 146 -14.83 18.41 -5.72
C VAL A 146 -16.19 17.77 -5.99
N ARG A 147 -16.27 16.80 -6.90
CA ARG A 147 -17.53 16.11 -7.19
C ARG A 147 -17.98 15.19 -6.06
N GLY A 148 -17.04 14.47 -5.44
CA GLY A 148 -17.32 13.52 -4.37
C GLY A 148 -17.62 14.18 -3.02
N TYR A 149 -16.96 15.31 -2.72
CA TYR A 149 -16.99 15.93 -1.39
C TYR A 149 -17.44 17.40 -1.38
N GLY A 150 -17.64 18.02 -2.55
CA GLY A 150 -17.94 19.45 -2.63
C GLY A 150 -16.76 20.31 -2.18
N SER A 151 -17.02 21.17 -1.20
CA SER A 151 -16.03 22.04 -0.54
C SER A 151 -15.82 21.66 0.93
N GLY A 152 -14.70 22.09 1.51
CA GLY A 152 -14.38 21.86 2.92
C GLY A 152 -13.25 20.86 3.11
N VAL A 153 -13.01 20.48 4.36
CA VAL A 153 -11.78 19.76 4.78
C VAL A 153 -11.65 18.39 4.11
N ARG A 154 -12.74 17.61 3.98
CA ARG A 154 -12.71 16.33 3.24
C ARG A 154 -12.36 16.49 1.76
N SER A 155 -12.80 17.60 1.14
CA SER A 155 -12.42 17.94 -0.24
C SER A 155 -10.95 18.36 -0.31
N GLY A 156 -10.44 19.06 0.71
CA GLY A 156 -9.02 19.36 0.88
C GLY A 156 -8.15 18.11 1.00
N ALA A 157 -8.51 17.20 1.92
CA ALA A 157 -7.87 15.90 2.08
C ALA A 157 -7.85 15.10 0.77
N CYS A 158 -8.98 14.95 0.07
CA CYS A 158 -8.98 14.27 -1.23
C CYS A 158 -8.04 14.96 -2.25
N LYS A 159 -7.96 16.30 -2.25
CA LYS A 159 -7.04 17.01 -3.15
C LYS A 159 -5.57 16.75 -2.78
N GLY A 160 -5.22 16.65 -1.50
CA GLY A 160 -3.88 16.24 -1.08
C GLY A 160 -3.49 14.87 -1.63
N VAL A 161 -4.44 13.91 -1.64
CA VAL A 161 -4.25 12.60 -2.30
C VAL A 161 -4.03 12.77 -3.80
N ALA A 162 -4.83 13.61 -4.47
CA ALA A 162 -4.65 13.90 -5.90
C ALA A 162 -3.27 14.51 -6.22
N GLU A 163 -2.73 15.36 -5.32
CA GLU A 163 -1.36 15.89 -5.44
C GLU A 163 -0.31 14.79 -5.27
N ALA A 164 -0.50 13.86 -4.32
CA ALA A 164 0.40 12.72 -4.14
C ALA A 164 0.45 11.84 -5.40
N TYR A 165 -0.71 11.55 -6.01
CA TYR A 165 -0.80 10.80 -7.27
C TYR A 165 -0.06 11.53 -8.40
N TYR A 166 -0.29 12.84 -8.51
CA TYR A 166 0.40 13.67 -9.51
C TYR A 166 1.92 13.63 -9.31
N ARG A 167 2.41 13.79 -8.08
CA ARG A 167 3.84 13.71 -7.80
C ARG A 167 4.40 12.32 -8.13
N GLY A 168 3.68 11.25 -7.81
CA GLY A 168 4.04 9.89 -8.19
C GLY A 168 4.29 9.75 -9.70
N VAL A 169 3.34 10.17 -10.54
CA VAL A 169 3.52 10.10 -12.00
C VAL A 169 4.58 11.07 -12.52
N ARG A 170 4.80 12.22 -11.86
CA ARG A 170 5.87 13.16 -12.24
C ARG A 170 7.25 12.55 -12.02
N THR A 171 7.46 11.89 -10.88
CA THR A 171 8.73 11.27 -10.51
C THR A 171 9.00 9.99 -11.31
N ALA A 172 8.03 9.06 -11.35
CA ALA A 172 8.26 7.73 -11.89
C ALA A 172 7.68 7.49 -13.30
N GLY A 173 6.78 8.35 -13.77
CA GLY A 173 5.97 8.13 -14.98
C GLY A 173 6.76 8.15 -16.30
N SER A 174 7.95 8.76 -16.34
CA SER A 174 8.73 8.91 -17.58
C SER A 174 9.04 7.56 -18.24
N ARG A 175 9.26 6.49 -17.45
CA ARG A 175 9.52 5.12 -17.94
C ARG A 175 8.31 4.47 -18.62
N PHE A 176 7.10 4.95 -18.33
CA PHE A 176 5.83 4.42 -18.85
C PHE A 176 5.28 5.24 -20.03
N TYR A 177 5.83 6.43 -20.28
CA TYR A 177 5.41 7.29 -21.38
C TYR A 177 5.84 6.74 -22.73
N LYS A 178 4.86 6.33 -23.56
CA LYS A 178 5.07 5.77 -24.90
C LYS A 178 4.65 6.73 -26.02
N GLY A 179 4.16 7.92 -25.68
CA GLY A 179 3.70 8.93 -26.62
C GLY A 179 4.82 9.54 -27.47
N ARG A 180 4.42 10.33 -28.48
CA ARG A 180 5.34 10.97 -29.45
C ARG A 180 5.66 12.42 -29.12
N GLY A 181 5.15 12.96 -28.01
CA GLY A 181 5.51 14.27 -27.50
C GLY A 181 6.82 14.22 -26.69
N LEU A 182 7.21 15.35 -26.12
CA LEU A 182 8.35 15.40 -25.21
C LEU A 182 8.07 14.59 -23.94
N ASN A 183 9.01 13.74 -23.55
CA ASN A 183 9.01 13.06 -22.26
C ASN A 183 9.68 13.98 -21.22
N ASN A 184 8.93 14.96 -20.73
CA ASN A 184 9.38 16.04 -19.84
C ASN A 184 8.66 16.03 -18.49
#